data_AF-A0A948G8M3-F1
#
_entry.id   AF-A0A948G8M3-F1
#
_cell.length_a   1.000
_cell.length_b   1.000
_cell.length_c   1.000
_cell.angle_alpha   90.00
_cell.angle_beta   90.00
_cell.angle_gamma   90.00
#
_symmetry.space_group_name_H-M   'P 1'
#
loop_
_entity.id
_entity.type
_entity.pdbx_description
1 polymer ?
#
loop_
_entity_poly.entity_id
_entity_poly.type
_entity_poly.pdbx_seq_one_letter_code
_entity_poly.pdbx_strand_id
1 'polypeptide(L)'
;MGWKKYEGQELYGTPVEGDKNASPTKWWNHLWLVLNGWKTVAVFRVSQEATERGYRVGYVPFDGSAVVNSVVNYHREFRMRVGHEDCVFFAVMTDGREAPLKLMARADISDKLFAYAPLH
;
A
#
# COMPACT_ATOMS: atom_id res chain seq x y z
N MET A 1 -2.65 -16.41 -1.44
CA MET A 1 -2.83 -15.00 -1.00
C MET A 1 -2.73 -14.15 -2.24
N GLY A 2 -3.81 -13.49 -2.65
CA GLY A 2 -3.96 -13.00 -4.03
C GLY A 2 -4.21 -11.50 -4.05
N TRP A 3 -3.22 -10.76 -4.52
CA TRP A 3 -3.49 -9.49 -5.18
C TRP A 3 -4.35 -9.79 -6.42
N LYS A 4 -5.48 -9.11 -6.53
CA LYS A 4 -6.40 -9.26 -7.66
C LYS A 4 -6.63 -7.90 -8.29
N LYS A 5 -6.92 -7.89 -9.59
CA LYS A 5 -7.37 -6.67 -10.26
C LYS A 5 -8.61 -6.14 -9.56
N TYR A 6 -8.64 -4.85 -9.28
CA TYR A 6 -9.80 -4.17 -8.74
C TYR A 6 -10.67 -3.66 -9.90
N GLU A 7 -11.93 -4.06 -9.90
CA GLU A 7 -12.92 -3.73 -10.95
C GLU A 7 -14.09 -2.90 -10.40
N GLY A 8 -13.92 -2.30 -9.22
CA GLY A 8 -14.96 -1.50 -8.57
C GLY A 8 -15.02 -0.06 -9.07
N GLN A 9 -15.58 0.82 -8.23
CA GLN A 9 -15.73 2.25 -8.52
C GLN A 9 -14.39 2.96 -8.67
N GLU A 10 -14.40 4.16 -9.27
CA GLU A 10 -13.22 5.02 -9.35
C GLU A 10 -12.65 5.33 -7.95
N LEU A 11 -11.33 5.29 -7.83
CA LEU A 11 -10.60 5.47 -6.57
C LEU A 11 -9.81 6.77 -6.64
N TYR A 12 -9.86 7.57 -5.57
CA TYR A 12 -8.99 8.74 -5.43
C TYR A 12 -7.59 8.32 -4.94
N GLY A 13 -7.56 7.44 -3.94
CA GLY A 13 -6.36 6.98 -3.28
C GLY A 13 -5.52 8.08 -2.66
N THR A 14 -4.29 7.71 -2.30
CA THR A 14 -3.27 8.60 -1.75
C THR A 14 -2.00 8.43 -2.57
N PRO A 15 -1.57 9.45 -3.33
CA PRO A 15 -0.33 9.37 -4.09
C PRO A 15 0.86 9.37 -3.13
N VAL A 16 1.79 8.46 -3.38
CA VAL A 16 3.08 8.38 -2.69
C VAL A 16 4.17 8.34 -3.75
N GLU A 17 5.08 9.30 -3.66
CA GLU A 17 6.28 9.33 -4.49
C GLU A 17 7.14 8.11 -4.19
N GLY A 18 7.69 7.50 -5.23
CA GLY A 18 8.59 6.37 -5.10
C GLY A 18 9.90 6.74 -4.39
N ASP A 19 10.64 5.74 -3.96
CA ASP A 19 11.98 5.89 -3.40
C ASP A 19 13.03 5.86 -4.52
N LYS A 20 13.49 7.05 -4.94
CA LYS A 20 14.46 7.17 -6.04
C LYS A 20 15.85 6.59 -5.70
N ASN A 21 16.11 6.23 -4.44
CA ASN A 21 17.32 5.51 -4.05
C ASN A 21 17.21 4.00 -4.30
N ALA A 22 15.99 3.45 -4.44
CA ALA A 22 15.79 2.09 -4.88
C ALA A 22 16.06 1.98 -6.38
N SER A 23 16.48 0.81 -6.86
CA SER A 23 16.61 0.59 -8.30
C SER A 23 15.23 0.53 -8.98
N PRO A 24 15.09 1.05 -10.21
CA PRO A 24 13.86 0.93 -10.98
C PRO A 24 13.36 -0.50 -11.10
N THR A 25 12.05 -0.67 -10.98
CA THR A 25 11.39 -1.97 -11.02
C THR A 25 11.32 -2.48 -12.45
N LYS A 26 11.89 -3.66 -12.67
CA LYS A 26 11.85 -4.40 -13.94
C LYS A 26 11.41 -5.83 -13.65
N TRP A 27 10.87 -6.51 -14.66
CA TRP A 27 10.39 -7.89 -14.50
C TRP A 27 11.47 -8.84 -13.95
N TRP A 28 12.75 -8.63 -14.30
CA TRP A 28 13.86 -9.50 -13.89
C TRP A 28 14.42 -9.20 -12.49
N ASN A 29 14.28 -7.98 -11.94
CA ASN A 29 14.69 -7.67 -10.56
C ASN A 29 13.54 -7.61 -9.56
N HIS A 30 12.28 -7.72 -10.01
CA HIS A 30 11.12 -7.53 -9.16
C HIS A 30 11.19 -8.36 -7.88
N LEU A 31 11.50 -9.66 -7.97
CA LEU A 31 11.59 -10.53 -6.80
C LEU A 31 12.71 -10.09 -5.84
N TRP A 32 13.87 -9.72 -6.37
CA TRP A 32 14.99 -9.24 -5.55
C TRP A 32 14.66 -7.91 -4.87
N LEU A 33 13.98 -7.00 -5.58
CA LEU A 33 13.54 -5.71 -5.04
C LEU A 33 12.53 -5.88 -3.91
N VAL A 34 11.53 -6.75 -4.10
CA VAL A 34 10.54 -7.06 -3.07
C VAL A 34 11.21 -7.60 -1.80
N LEU A 35 12.25 -8.42 -1.93
CA LEU A 35 12.91 -9.03 -0.77
C LEU A 35 13.97 -8.11 -0.11
N ASN A 36 14.73 -7.35 -0.90
CA ASN A 36 15.94 -6.67 -0.42
C ASN A 36 16.08 -5.21 -0.89
N GLY A 37 15.42 -4.82 -1.98
CA GLY A 37 15.59 -3.50 -2.59
C GLY A 37 14.65 -2.43 -2.04
N TRP A 38 13.43 -2.79 -1.68
CA TRP A 38 12.43 -1.86 -1.15
C TRP A 38 12.56 -1.74 0.36
N LYS A 39 13.38 -0.78 0.79
CA LYS A 39 13.69 -0.48 2.20
C LYS A 39 12.84 0.64 2.79
N THR A 40 12.01 1.27 1.97
CA THR A 40 11.10 2.34 2.37
C THR A 40 9.68 1.81 2.47
N VAL A 41 8.97 2.23 3.51
CA VAL A 41 7.54 1.95 3.70
C VAL A 41 6.76 3.25 3.90
N ALA A 42 5.53 3.27 3.40
CA ALA A 42 4.54 4.27 3.73
C ALA A 42 3.61 3.73 4.81
N VAL A 43 3.44 4.48 5.89
CA VAL A 43 2.53 4.13 7.00
C VAL A 43 1.23 4.89 6.81
N PHE A 44 0.13 4.17 6.74
CA PHE A 44 -1.20 4.71 6.56
C PHE A 44 -2.06 4.48 7.80
N ARG A 45 -2.99 5.39 8.02
CA ARG A 45 -4.06 5.26 9.01
C ARG A 45 -5.42 5.33 8.33
N VAL A 46 -6.33 4.44 8.73
CA VAL A 46 -7.74 4.43 8.31
C VAL A 46 -8.65 5.00 9.39
N SER A 47 -9.90 5.27 9.03
CA SER A 47 -10.94 5.65 9.99
C SER A 47 -11.27 4.49 10.96
N GLN A 48 -11.84 4.83 12.11
CA GLN A 48 -12.34 3.84 13.05
C GLN A 48 -13.46 3.00 12.42
N GLU A 49 -14.35 3.61 11.64
CA GLU A 49 -15.41 2.90 10.90
C GLU A 49 -14.84 1.80 9.99
N ALA A 50 -13.78 2.10 9.22
CA ALA A 50 -13.14 1.11 8.37
C ALA A 50 -12.49 -0.01 9.18
N THR A 51 -11.93 0.31 10.34
CA THR A 51 -11.31 -0.66 11.25
C THR A 51 -12.35 -1.64 11.82
N GLU A 52 -13.54 -1.15 12.19
CA GLU A 52 -14.62 -1.95 12.77
C GLU A 52 -15.33 -2.81 11.72
N ARG A 53 -15.56 -2.28 10.51
CA ARG A 53 -16.25 -2.99 9.42
C ARG A 53 -15.32 -3.91 8.63
N GLY A 54 -14.03 -3.63 8.65
CA GLY A 54 -13.02 -4.27 7.82
C GLY A 54 -12.87 -3.59 6.47
N TYR A 55 -11.65 -3.61 5.97
CA TYR A 55 -11.29 -3.02 4.68
C TYR A 55 -10.22 -3.86 3.98
N ARG A 56 -10.07 -3.69 2.68
CA ARG A 56 -8.99 -4.31 1.88
C ARG A 56 -8.05 -3.23 1.40
N VAL A 57 -6.76 -3.51 1.44
CA VAL A 57 -5.72 -2.58 0.98
C VAL A 57 -5.45 -2.82 -0.49
N GLY A 58 -5.26 -1.75 -1.24
CA GLY A 58 -4.92 -1.78 -2.66
C GLY A 58 -3.87 -0.76 -3.03
N TYR A 59 -3.34 -0.92 -4.23
CA TYR A 59 -2.49 0.09 -4.85
C TYR A 59 -2.71 0.13 -6.36
N VAL A 60 -2.44 1.28 -6.95
CA VAL A 60 -2.33 1.50 -8.38
C VAL A 60 -0.84 1.68 -8.70
N PRO A 61 -0.23 0.74 -9.46
CA PRO A 61 1.14 0.92 -9.92
C PRO A 61 1.21 2.07 -10.93
N PHE A 62 2.40 2.64 -11.10
CA PHE A 62 2.66 3.69 -12.10
C PHE A 62 2.23 3.28 -13.52
N ASP A 63 2.49 2.03 -13.89
CA ASP A 63 2.14 1.46 -15.19
C ASP A 63 1.32 0.18 -15.01
N GLY A 64 0.01 0.34 -14.78
CA GLY A 64 -0.90 -0.79 -14.67
C GLY A 64 -2.28 -0.46 -14.09
N SER A 65 -3.07 -1.51 -13.88
CA SER A 65 -4.39 -1.40 -13.27
C SER A 65 -4.33 -1.45 -11.75
N ALA A 66 -5.32 -0.85 -11.09
CA ALA A 66 -5.53 -0.98 -9.66
C ALA A 66 -5.61 -2.45 -9.24
N VAL A 67 -4.91 -2.80 -8.17
CA VAL A 67 -4.95 -4.12 -7.56
C VAL A 67 -5.30 -4.01 -6.08
N VAL A 68 -6.03 -5.00 -5.57
CA VAL A 68 -6.47 -5.08 -4.19
C VAL A 68 -6.07 -6.42 -3.59
N ASN A 69 -5.65 -6.41 -2.33
CA ASN A 69 -5.36 -7.61 -1.58
C ASN A 69 -6.68 -8.33 -1.24
N SER A 70 -6.77 -9.64 -1.47
CA SER A 70 -7.94 -10.43 -1.11
C SER A 70 -8.22 -10.49 0.40
N VAL A 71 -7.22 -10.18 1.23
CA VAL A 71 -7.30 -10.27 2.69
C VAL A 71 -7.97 -9.04 3.27
N VAL A 72 -8.98 -9.24 4.12
CA VAL A 72 -9.62 -8.17 4.89
C VAL A 72 -8.75 -7.83 6.09
N ASN A 73 -8.57 -6.54 6.32
CA ASN A 73 -7.78 -5.94 7.38
C ASN A 73 -8.71 -5.22 8.38
N TYR A 74 -8.34 -5.27 9.65
CA TYR A 74 -9.04 -4.65 10.79
C TYR A 74 -8.07 -3.84 11.67
N HIS A 75 -6.85 -3.59 11.20
CA HIS A 75 -5.90 -2.75 11.90
C HIS A 75 -6.17 -1.28 11.58
N ARG A 76 -6.04 -0.41 12.57
CA ARG A 76 -6.21 1.04 12.33
C ARG A 76 -5.08 1.62 11.48
N GLU A 77 -3.93 0.99 11.53
CA GLU A 77 -2.73 1.38 10.83
C GLU A 77 -2.11 0.19 10.11
N PHE A 78 -1.51 0.47 8.97
CA PHE A 78 -0.81 -0.52 8.17
C PHE A 78 0.33 0.16 7.42
N ARG A 79 1.29 -0.64 6.97
CA ARG A 79 2.39 -0.16 6.13
C ARG A 79 2.40 -0.86 4.77
N MET A 80 2.82 -0.13 3.76
CA MET A 80 3.02 -0.60 2.40
C MET A 80 4.47 -0.35 1.98
N ARG A 81 5.09 -1.30 1.29
CA ARG A 81 6.40 -1.07 0.66
C ARG A 81 6.27 -0.05 -0.47
N VAL A 82 7.24 0.83 -0.55
CA VAL A 82 7.36 1.83 -1.62
C VAL A 82 8.53 1.45 -2.51
N GLY A 83 8.25 1.23 -3.79
CA GLY A 83 9.25 0.97 -4.83
C GLY A 83 9.85 2.25 -5.38
N HIS A 84 10.61 2.14 -6.47
CA HIS A 84 11.23 3.31 -7.12
C HIS A 84 10.19 4.22 -7.80
N GLU A 85 9.17 3.61 -8.38
CA GLU A 85 8.10 4.26 -9.09
C GLU A 85 7.05 4.82 -8.13
N ASP A 86 6.40 5.90 -8.55
CA ASP A 86 5.31 6.51 -7.81
C ASP A 86 4.10 5.58 -7.83
N CYS A 87 3.31 5.58 -6.77
CA CYS A 87 2.15 4.71 -6.66
C CYS A 87 1.03 5.39 -5.88
N VAL A 88 -0.20 4.97 -6.17
CA VAL A 88 -1.37 5.45 -5.45
C VAL A 88 -1.88 4.33 -4.56
N PHE A 89 -1.85 4.52 -3.25
CA PHE A 89 -2.39 3.54 -2.31
C PHE A 89 -3.84 3.86 -1.98
N PHE A 90 -4.66 2.84 -1.78
CA PHE A 90 -6.06 3.02 -1.42
C PHE A 90 -6.53 1.91 -0.47
N ALA A 91 -7.67 2.13 0.18
CA ALA A 91 -8.36 1.12 0.94
C ALA A 91 -9.82 1.09 0.52
N VAL A 92 -10.41 -0.10 0.45
CA VAL A 92 -11.81 -0.30 0.08
C VAL A 92 -12.51 -1.03 1.21
N MET A 93 -13.60 -0.48 1.72
CA MET A 93 -14.44 -1.15 2.70
C MET A 93 -15.12 -2.37 2.09
N THR A 94 -15.66 -3.26 2.93
CA THR A 94 -16.37 -4.46 2.46
C THR A 94 -17.61 -4.17 1.60
N ASP A 95 -18.17 -2.95 1.70
CA ASP A 95 -19.30 -2.47 0.91
C ASP A 95 -18.88 -1.89 -0.47
N GLY A 96 -17.58 -1.89 -0.79
CA GLY A 96 -17.05 -1.40 -2.06
C GLY A 96 -16.75 0.10 -2.10
N ARG A 97 -17.02 0.85 -1.02
CA ARG A 97 -16.66 2.28 -0.95
C ARG A 97 -15.20 2.44 -0.55
N GLU A 98 -14.57 3.50 -1.06
CA GLU A 98 -13.22 3.86 -0.65
C GLU A 98 -13.20 4.32 0.82
N ALA A 99 -12.26 3.79 1.59
CA ALA A 99 -11.94 4.25 2.93
C ALA A 99 -10.83 5.32 2.82
N PRO A 100 -11.06 6.55 3.31
CA PRO A 100 -10.05 7.59 3.27
C PRO A 100 -8.76 7.15 3.98
N LEU A 101 -7.64 7.23 3.26
CA LEU A 101 -6.32 6.97 3.80
C LEU A 101 -5.67 8.28 4.25
N LYS A 102 -5.01 8.25 5.40
CA LYS A 102 -4.10 9.29 5.83
C LYS A 102 -2.67 8.76 5.84
N LEU A 103 -1.80 9.32 5.00
CA LEU A 103 -0.37 9.07 5.08
C LEU A 103 0.16 9.70 6.38
N MET A 104 0.65 8.86 7.28
CA MET A 104 1.17 9.27 8.59
C MET A 104 2.66 9.56 8.52
N ALA A 105 3.41 8.68 7.84
CA ALA A 105 4.85 8.79 7.72
C ALA A 105 5.36 7.99 6.51
N ARG A 106 6.53 8.38 6.01
CA ARG A 106 7.40 7.53 5.21
C ARG A 106 8.61 7.19 6.08
N ALA A 107 8.90 5.91 6.20
CA ALA A 107 9.94 5.39 7.08
C ALA A 107 10.86 4.45 6.30
N ASP A 108 12.16 4.55 6.54
CA ASP A 108 13.13 3.57 6.05
C ASP A 108 13.41 2.50 7.11
N ILE A 109 14.15 1.45 6.76
CA ILE A 109 14.48 0.34 7.67
C ILE A 109 15.24 0.77 8.94
N SER A 110 15.83 1.97 8.97
CA SER A 110 16.55 2.51 10.13
C SER A 110 15.63 3.27 11.10
N ASP A 111 14.43 3.66 10.66
CA ASP A 111 13.43 4.34 11.48
C ASP A 111 12.68 3.34 12.38
N LYS A 112 12.44 3.74 13.63
CA LYS A 112 11.61 3.00 14.59
C LYS A 112 10.19 2.78 14.06
N LEU A 113 9.68 3.69 13.23
CA LEU A 113 8.35 3.61 12.63
C LEU A 113 8.25 2.52 11.55
N PHE A 114 9.38 2.02 11.04
CA PHE A 114 9.39 1.00 9.98
C PHE A 114 8.59 -0.24 10.34
N ALA A 115 8.71 -0.73 11.58
CA ALA A 115 8.12 -1.99 12.03
C ALA A 115 6.88 -1.83 12.93
N TYR A 116 6.38 -0.60 13.09
CA TYR A 116 5.31 -0.28 14.05
C TYR A 116 3.94 -0.85 13.67
N ALA A 117 3.68 -1.04 12.37
CA ALA A 117 2.39 -1.49 11.83
C ALA A 117 2.55 -2.79 10.99
N PRO A 118 1.47 -3.58 10.78
CA PRO A 118 1.52 -4.75 9.91
C PRO A 118 1.84 -4.36 8.46
N LEU A 119 2.69 -5.15 7.81
CA LEU A 119 3.07 -4.96 6.41
C LEU A 119 2.09 -5.71 5.50
N HIS A 120 1.62 -5.01 4.46
CA HIS A 120 0.73 -5.54 3.44
C HIS A 120 1.37 -5.55 2.06
#